data_AF-S3IJ43-F1
#
_entry.id   AF-S3IJ43-F1
#
_cell.length_a   1.000
_cell.length_b   1.000
_cell.length_c   1.000
_cell.angle_alpha   90.00
_cell.angle_beta   90.00
_cell.angle_gamma   90.00
#
_symmetry.space_group_name_H-M   'P 1'
#
loop_
_entity.id
_entity.type
_entity.pdbx_description
1 polymer ?
#
loop_
_entity_poly.entity_id
_entity_poly.type
_entity_poly.pdbx_seq_one_letter_code
_entity_poly.pdbx_strand_id
1 'polypeptide(L)'
;MHIIFNLLWWWYLGGAVEKRLGTGKLLTLTLISTLLSGFMQAKFTGPLFGGLSGTVFALMGYVWLRGERDPDSGIQMQRGLLTFAIIWLAIEVFTQSAVIPAHLTGMLVGLAMALVDTLNARKRT
;
A
#
# COMPACT_ATOMS: atom_id res chain seq x y z
N MET A 1 14.75 13.97 -0.61
CA MET A 1 13.68 13.68 0.36
C MET A 1 12.80 12.49 -0.04
N HIS A 2 12.29 12.43 -1.28
CA HIS A 2 11.35 11.37 -1.71
C HIS A 2 11.82 9.92 -1.49
N ILE A 3 13.08 9.58 -1.80
CA ILE A 3 13.59 8.22 -1.64
C ILE A 3 13.67 7.80 -0.16
N ILE A 4 14.12 8.69 0.73
CA ILE A 4 14.24 8.42 2.17
C ILE A 4 12.86 8.15 2.75
N PHE A 5 11.87 8.97 2.40
CA PHE A 5 10.50 8.79 2.86
C PHE A 5 9.90 7.46 2.38
N ASN A 6 10.08 7.12 1.10
CA ASN A 6 9.61 5.86 0.55
C ASN A 6 10.28 4.66 1.24
N LEU A 7 11.60 4.70 1.45
CA LEU A 7 12.33 3.63 2.11
C LEU A 7 11.97 3.51 3.59
N LEU A 8 11.69 4.61 4.28
CA LEU A 8 11.23 4.60 5.67
C LEU A 8 9.89 3.86 5.78
N TRP A 9 8.92 4.19 4.95
CA TRP A 9 7.61 3.52 4.97
C TRP A 9 7.69 2.08 4.51
N TRP A 10 8.50 1.81 3.47
CA TRP A 10 8.77 0.47 3.02
C TRP A 10 9.34 -0.39 4.14
N TRP A 11 10.35 0.12 4.84
CA TRP A 11 10.99 -0.58 5.93
C TRP A 11 10.03 -0.80 7.09
N TYR A 12 9.30 0.23 7.51
CA TYR A 12 8.37 0.15 8.64
C TYR A 12 7.19 -0.80 8.37
N LEU A 13 6.45 -0.57 7.28
CA LEU A 13 5.25 -1.36 6.96
C LEU A 13 5.61 -2.69 6.31
N GLY A 14 6.53 -2.68 5.35
CA GLY A 14 7.00 -3.89 4.68
C GLY A 14 7.71 -4.84 5.63
N GLY A 15 8.54 -4.31 6.54
CA GLY A 15 9.18 -5.12 7.60
C GLY A 15 8.17 -5.75 8.55
N ALA A 16 7.09 -5.03 8.91
CA ALA A 16 6.01 -5.61 9.70
C ALA A 16 5.27 -6.72 8.94
N VAL A 17 4.98 -6.52 7.65
CA VAL A 17 4.35 -7.53 6.78
C VAL A 17 5.24 -8.76 6.66
N GLU A 18 6.52 -8.60 6.35
CA GLU A 18 7.46 -9.71 6.19
C GLU A 18 7.64 -10.49 7.50
N LYS A 19 7.82 -9.80 8.63
CA LYS A 19 8.00 -10.44 9.93
C LYS A 19 6.79 -11.26 10.37
N ARG A 20 5.57 -10.83 10.01
CA ARG A 20 4.31 -11.46 10.47
C ARG A 20 3.70 -12.43 9.48
N LEU A 21 3.84 -12.17 8.17
CA LEU A 21 3.19 -12.94 7.10
C LEU A 21 4.19 -13.58 6.12
N GLY A 22 5.49 -13.36 6.33
CA GLY A 22 6.57 -13.93 5.53
C GLY A 22 6.93 -13.12 4.29
N THR A 23 8.17 -13.31 3.82
CA THR A 23 8.75 -12.64 2.64
C THR A 23 7.92 -12.84 1.38
N GLY A 24 7.30 -14.01 1.20
CA GLY A 24 6.44 -14.29 0.04
C GLY A 24 5.25 -13.34 -0.08
N LYS A 25 4.65 -12.93 1.04
CA LYS A 25 3.56 -11.95 1.05
C LYS A 25 4.06 -10.56 0.68
N LEU A 26 5.20 -10.13 1.25
CA LEU A 26 5.80 -8.84 0.91
C LEU A 26 6.17 -8.76 -0.58
N LEU A 27 6.81 -9.80 -1.13
CA LEU A 27 7.15 -9.87 -2.55
C LEU A 27 5.91 -9.84 -3.45
N THR A 28 4.86 -10.57 -3.10
CA THR A 28 3.61 -10.58 -3.87
C THR A 28 2.97 -9.20 -3.87
N LEU A 29 2.85 -8.55 -2.70
CA LEU A 29 2.36 -7.18 -2.59
C LEU A 29 3.17 -6.24 -3.47
N THR A 30 4.50 -6.32 -3.35
CA THR A 30 5.44 -5.49 -4.09
C THR A 30 5.27 -5.60 -5.59
N LEU A 31 5.28 -6.82 -6.13
CA LEU A 31 5.25 -7.04 -7.57
C LEU A 31 3.91 -6.61 -8.15
N ILE A 32 2.80 -7.01 -7.52
CA ILE A 32 1.45 -6.68 -7.99
C ILE A 32 1.22 -5.18 -7.93
N SER A 33 1.54 -4.52 -6.81
CA SER A 33 1.32 -3.08 -6.69
C SER A 33 2.21 -2.31 -7.65
N THR A 34 3.49 -2.64 -7.77
CA THR A 34 4.42 -1.93 -8.65
C THR A 34 3.95 -1.99 -10.11
N LEU A 35 3.54 -3.17 -10.57
CA LEU A 35 3.05 -3.36 -11.93
C LEU A 35 1.74 -2.60 -12.19
N LEU A 36 0.76 -2.73 -11.30
CA LEU A 36 -0.55 -2.09 -11.49
C LEU A 36 -0.49 -0.57 -11.30
N SER A 37 0.22 -0.08 -10.27
CA SER A 37 0.39 1.35 -10.06
C SER A 37 1.20 1.97 -11.18
N GLY A 38 2.25 1.28 -11.67
CA GLY A 38 3.06 1.74 -12.78
C GLY A 38 2.28 1.77 -14.09
N PHE A 39 1.48 0.74 -14.37
CA PHE A 39 0.58 0.72 -15.53
C PHE A 39 -0.41 1.89 -15.50
N MET A 40 -1.06 2.13 -14.35
CA MET A 40 -2.01 3.23 -14.22
C MET A 40 -1.31 4.60 -14.33
N GLN A 41 -0.14 4.77 -13.74
CA GLN A 41 0.66 5.99 -13.91
C GLN A 41 1.01 6.23 -15.38
N ALA A 42 1.54 5.21 -16.07
CA ALA A 42 1.89 5.29 -17.49
C ALA A 42 0.71 5.71 -18.35
N LYS A 43 -0.48 5.16 -18.05
CA LYS A 43 -1.72 5.41 -18.80
C LYS A 43 -2.21 6.86 -18.69
N PHE A 44 -2.07 7.49 -17.54
CA PHE A 44 -2.63 8.83 -17.30
C PHE A 44 -1.61 9.97 -17.45
N THR A 45 -0.33 9.72 -17.19
CA THR A 45 0.70 10.78 -17.21
C THR A 45 1.90 10.47 -18.11
N GLY A 46 1.86 9.35 -18.84
CA GLY A 46 2.97 8.90 -19.68
C GLY A 46 4.03 8.09 -18.93
N PRO A 47 4.99 7.49 -19.67
CA PRO A 47 5.90 6.45 -19.15
C PRO A 47 7.08 7.00 -18.33
N LEU A 48 7.30 8.31 -18.31
CA LEU A 48 8.40 8.94 -17.58
C LEU A 48 8.03 9.15 -16.10
N PHE A 49 8.02 8.06 -15.35
CA PHE A 49 7.81 8.06 -13.91
C PHE A 49 8.71 7.01 -13.25
N GLY A 50 8.85 7.09 -11.94
CA GLY A 50 9.57 6.08 -11.17
C GLY A 50 9.45 6.32 -9.68
N GLY A 51 9.53 5.23 -8.92
CA GLY A 51 9.53 5.31 -7.46
C GLY A 51 8.78 4.16 -6.81
N LEU A 52 9.00 4.05 -5.49
CA LEU A 52 8.42 3.04 -4.62
C LEU A 52 7.06 3.45 -4.02
N SER A 53 6.64 4.69 -4.24
CA SER A 53 5.53 5.30 -3.50
C SER A 53 4.18 4.64 -3.78
N GLY A 54 3.90 4.20 -5.01
CA GLY A 54 2.71 3.39 -5.31
C GLY A 54 2.63 2.13 -4.44
N THR A 55 3.75 1.43 -4.26
CA THR A 55 3.80 0.26 -3.38
C THR A 55 3.74 0.63 -1.90
N VAL A 56 4.29 1.77 -1.48
CA VAL A 56 4.08 2.28 -0.12
C VAL A 56 2.60 2.48 0.18
N PHE A 57 1.84 3.07 -0.75
CA PHE A 57 0.39 3.20 -0.62
C PHE A 57 -0.32 1.85 -0.57
N ALA A 58 0.15 0.84 -1.32
CA ALA A 58 -0.34 -0.52 -1.20
C ALA A 58 -0.06 -1.14 0.17
N LEU A 59 1.13 -0.94 0.73
CA LEU A 59 1.46 -1.39 2.08
C LEU A 59 0.58 -0.71 3.13
N MET A 60 0.33 0.60 3.00
CA MET A 60 -0.56 1.34 3.90
C MET A 60 -1.98 0.78 3.88
N GLY A 61 -2.55 0.59 2.68
CA GLY A 61 -3.89 0.01 2.53
C GLY A 61 -3.97 -1.41 3.06
N TYR A 62 -2.96 -2.23 2.75
CA TYR A 62 -2.91 -3.62 3.19
C TYR A 62 -2.81 -3.74 4.72
N VAL A 63 -1.83 -3.07 5.34
CA VAL A 63 -1.57 -3.15 6.79
C VAL A 63 -2.76 -2.60 7.58
N TRP A 64 -3.36 -1.49 7.13
CA TRP A 64 -4.54 -0.95 7.80
C TRP A 64 -5.72 -1.92 7.75
N LEU A 65 -6.15 -2.34 6.55
CA LEU A 65 -7.36 -3.15 6.42
C LEU A 65 -7.17 -4.55 7.02
N ARG A 66 -5.96 -5.11 6.91
CA ARG A 66 -5.62 -6.40 7.53
C ARG A 66 -5.78 -6.32 9.05
N GLY A 67 -5.22 -5.28 9.68
CA GLY A 67 -5.30 -5.10 11.12
C GLY A 67 -6.70 -4.83 11.66
N GLU A 68 -7.56 -4.19 10.87
CA GLU A 68 -8.95 -3.93 11.25
C GLU A 68 -9.82 -5.19 11.12
N ARG A 69 -9.59 -6.03 10.10
CA ARG A 69 -10.44 -7.19 9.81
C ARG A 69 -9.98 -8.49 10.45
N ASP A 70 -8.69 -8.58 10.78
CA ASP A 70 -8.00 -9.73 11.36
C ASP A 70 -6.94 -9.23 12.37
N PRO A 71 -7.36 -8.76 13.56
CA PRO A 71 -6.45 -8.26 14.60
C PRO A 71 -5.41 -9.30 15.06
N ASP A 72 -5.76 -10.58 15.01
CA ASP A 72 -4.90 -11.70 15.43
C ASP A 72 -3.73 -11.95 14.46
N SER A 73 -3.75 -11.37 13.26
CA SER A 73 -2.61 -11.38 12.33
C SER A 73 -1.35 -10.73 12.89
N GLY A 74 -1.46 -9.92 13.94
CA GLY A 74 -0.34 -9.20 14.56
C GLY A 74 0.22 -8.06 13.69
N ILE A 75 -0.51 -7.68 12.64
CA ILE A 75 -0.26 -6.49 11.82
C ILE A 75 -1.33 -5.47 12.16
N GLN A 76 -0.90 -4.27 12.55
CA GLN A 76 -1.80 -3.13 12.72
C GLN A 76 -1.11 -1.84 12.31
N MET A 77 -1.91 -0.90 11.79
CA MET A 77 -1.48 0.45 11.49
C MET A 77 -2.07 1.40 12.53
N GLN A 78 -1.22 2.25 13.13
CA GLN A 78 -1.71 3.30 14.03
C GLN A 78 -2.64 4.25 13.27
N ARG A 79 -3.77 4.62 13.89
CA ARG A 79 -4.79 5.50 13.28
C ARG A 79 -4.21 6.79 12.74
N GLY A 80 -3.25 7.40 13.44
CA GLY A 80 -2.56 8.61 12.99
C GLY A 80 -1.83 8.45 11.65
N LEU A 81 -1.24 7.28 11.39
CA LEU A 81 -0.54 7.00 10.12
C LEU A 81 -1.53 6.81 8.97
N LEU A 82 -2.68 6.18 9.23
CA LEU A 82 -3.76 6.11 8.23
C LEU A 82 -4.30 7.50 7.91
N THR A 83 -4.60 8.30 8.94
CA THR A 83 -5.07 9.67 8.77
C THR A 83 -4.07 10.48 7.94
N PHE A 84 -2.78 10.34 8.23
CA PHE A 84 -1.72 10.94 7.43
C PHE A 84 -1.78 10.50 5.96
N ALA A 85 -1.89 9.20 5.69
CA ALA A 85 -1.95 8.66 4.32
C ALA A 85 -3.19 9.16 3.54
N ILE A 86 -4.36 9.23 4.19
CA ILE A 86 -5.59 9.72 3.58
C ILE A 86 -5.52 11.23 3.31
N ILE A 87 -5.03 12.02 4.27
CA ILE A 87 -4.83 13.46 4.08
C ILE A 87 -3.86 13.70 2.92
N TRP A 88 -2.79 12.91 2.83
CA TRP A 88 -1.83 13.02 1.74
C TRP A 88 -2.49 12.76 0.38
N LEU A 89 -3.28 11.68 0.24
CA LEU A 89 -4.07 11.43 -0.98
C LEU A 89 -5.04 12.56 -1.29
N ALA A 90 -5.71 13.12 -0.29
CA ALA A 90 -6.62 14.24 -0.48
C ALA A 90 -5.88 15.47 -1.01
N ILE A 91 -4.73 15.81 -0.45
CA ILE A 91 -3.87 16.91 -0.94
C ILE A 91 -3.50 16.67 -2.40
N GLU A 92 -3.12 15.45 -2.77
CA GLU A 92 -2.79 15.14 -4.15
C GLU A 92 -3.99 15.39 -5.08
N VAL A 93 -5.20 14.97 -4.70
CA VAL A 93 -6.45 15.23 -5.44
C VAL A 93 -6.69 16.72 -5.63
N PHE A 94 -6.59 17.52 -4.57
CA PHE A 94 -6.83 18.96 -4.65
C PHE A 94 -5.76 19.71 -5.45
N THR A 95 -4.53 19.20 -5.44
CA THR A 95 -3.40 19.79 -6.19
C THR A 95 -3.26 19.24 -7.61
N GLN A 96 -4.15 18.32 -8.03
CA GLN A 96 -4.09 17.62 -9.31
C GLN A 96 -2.72 17.00 -9.57
N SER A 97 -2.12 16.44 -8.52
CA SER A 97 -0.78 15.86 -8.57
C SER A 97 -0.69 14.74 -9.61
N ALA A 98 0.35 14.79 -10.44
CA ALA A 98 0.59 13.79 -11.48
C ALA A 98 0.71 12.36 -10.92
N VAL A 99 1.08 12.18 -9.64
CA VAL A 99 1.33 10.84 -9.04
C VAL A 99 0.09 10.15 -8.45
N ILE A 100 -1.07 10.81 -8.46
CA ILE A 100 -2.34 10.23 -8.01
C ILE A 100 -2.65 8.86 -8.60
N PRO A 101 -2.49 8.64 -9.93
CA PRO A 101 -2.82 7.35 -10.52
C PRO A 101 -2.03 6.22 -9.87
N ALA A 102 -0.73 6.43 -9.60
CA ALA A 102 0.09 5.45 -8.89
C ALA A 102 -0.37 5.24 -7.44
N HIS A 103 -0.55 6.32 -6.67
CA HIS A 103 -0.83 6.24 -5.23
C HIS A 103 -2.22 5.69 -4.94
N LEU A 104 -3.24 6.17 -5.65
CA LEU A 104 -4.61 5.69 -5.50
C LEU A 104 -4.71 4.22 -5.91
N THR A 105 -4.12 3.84 -7.05
CA THR A 105 -4.11 2.44 -7.49
C THR A 105 -3.38 1.56 -6.49
N GLY A 106 -2.22 2.00 -5.99
CA GLY A 106 -1.47 1.31 -4.95
C GLY A 106 -2.34 1.04 -3.71
N MET A 107 -2.96 2.08 -3.16
CA MET A 107 -3.87 1.96 -2.00
C MET A 107 -4.98 0.94 -2.26
N LEU A 108 -5.66 1.03 -3.41
CA LEU A 108 -6.74 0.11 -3.78
C LEU A 108 -6.26 -1.34 -3.91
N VAL A 109 -5.09 -1.57 -4.49
CA VAL A 109 -4.48 -2.91 -4.57
C VAL A 109 -4.22 -3.48 -3.18
N GLY A 110 -3.62 -2.67 -2.29
CA GLY A 110 -3.37 -3.07 -0.91
C GLY A 110 -4.63 -3.47 -0.16
N LEU A 111 -5.67 -2.62 -0.24
CA LEU A 111 -6.98 -2.89 0.33
C LEU A 111 -7.61 -4.17 -0.24
N ALA A 112 -7.59 -4.35 -1.56
CA ALA A 112 -8.14 -5.54 -2.20
C ALA A 112 -7.43 -6.82 -1.74
N MET A 113 -6.09 -6.81 -1.67
CA MET A 113 -5.33 -7.97 -1.21
C MET A 113 -5.60 -8.30 0.27
N ALA A 114 -5.68 -7.30 1.14
CA ALA A 114 -6.04 -7.52 2.54
C ALA A 114 -7.47 -8.04 2.70
N LEU A 115 -8.41 -7.55 1.88
CA LEU A 115 -9.77 -8.06 1.86
C LEU A 115 -9.80 -9.55 1.49
N VAL A 116 -9.12 -9.94 0.41
CA VAL A 116 -9.04 -11.35 -0.03
C VAL A 116 -8.43 -12.24 1.05
N ASP A 117 -7.30 -11.82 1.63
CA ASP A 117 -6.64 -12.61 2.67
C ASP A 117 -7.49 -12.80 3.91
N THR A 118 -8.20 -11.74 4.35
CA THR A 118 -9.05 -11.79 5.55
C THR A 118 -10.35 -12.57 5.32
N LEU A 119 -10.90 -12.55 4.11
CA LEU A 119 -12.03 -13.40 3.74
C LEU A 119 -11.64 -14.89 3.74
N ASN A 120 -10.42 -15.22 3.32
CA ASN A 120 -9.93 -16.60 3.32
C ASN A 120 -9.54 -17.09 4.71
N ALA A 121 -9.03 -16.22 5.58
CA ALA A 121 -8.73 -16.56 6.97
C ALA A 121 -9.99 -16.96 7.76
N ARG A 122 -11.08 -16.19 7.61
CA ARG A 122 -12.38 -16.48 8.27
C ARG A 122 -13.02 -17.79 7.82
N LYS A 123 -12.70 -18.29 6.62
CA LYS A 123 -13.22 -19.59 6.14
C LYS A 123 -12.52 -20.79 6.81
N ARG A 124 -11.39 -20.57 7.47
CA ARG A 124 -10.59 -21.63 8.12
C ARG A 124 -10.86 -21.77 9.62
N THR A 125 -11.60 -20.82 10.20
CA THR A 125 -12.06 -20.80 11.60
C THR A 125 -13.51 -21.22 11.68
#